data_AF-A0A970T4H8-F1
#
_entry.id   AF-A0A970T4H8-F1
#
_cell.length_a   1.000
_cell.length_b   1.000
_cell.length_c   1.000
_cell.angle_alpha   90.00
_cell.angle_beta   90.00
_cell.angle_gamma   90.00
#
_symmetry.space_group_name_H-M   'P 1'
#
loop_
_entity.id
_entity.type
_entity.pdbx_description
1 polymer ?
#
loop_
_entity_poly.entity_id
_entity_poly.type
_entity_poly.pdbx_seq_one_letter_code
_entity_poly.pdbx_strand_id
1 'polypeptide(L)'
;MVEMKEDIAMDMDPGIREDLMHELKDAFVDIRTETCIAGVSEEGATLRHRNQDYFFPCDTVVLAIGTKAENALYGALKSDVDVDVVGDAYQARKALEASTEGFYQGLHA
;
A
#
# COMPACT_ATOMS: atom_id res chain seq x y z
N MET A 1 -7.59 7.89 -9.88
CA MET A 1 -6.51 7.16 -9.18
C MET A 1 -5.17 7.54 -9.77
N VAL A 2 -4.12 7.59 -8.94
CA VAL A 2 -2.76 7.98 -9.32
C VAL A 2 -1.80 6.88 -8.91
N GLU A 3 -0.89 6.49 -9.80
CA GLU A 3 0.12 5.44 -9.60
C GLU A 3 1.48 5.92 -10.09
N MET A 4 2.52 5.72 -9.29
CA MET A 4 3.89 6.16 -9.59
C MET A 4 4.57 5.27 -10.62
N LYS A 5 4.19 4.00 -10.68
CA LYS A 5 4.70 3.01 -11.63
C LYS A 5 4.02 3.13 -13.00
N GLU A 6 4.53 2.36 -13.95
CA GLU A 6 4.03 2.31 -15.33
C GLU A 6 2.61 1.75 -15.47
N ASP A 7 2.18 0.91 -14.52
CA ASP A 7 0.86 0.30 -14.50
C ASP A 7 0.41 0.00 -13.06
N ILE A 8 -0.89 -0.30 -12.88
CA ILE A 8 -1.52 -0.63 -11.60
C ILE A 8 -1.64 -2.14 -11.40
N ALA A 9 -1.74 -2.55 -10.12
CA ALA A 9 -2.06 -3.93 -9.73
C ALA A 9 -1.08 -4.99 -10.32
N MET A 10 0.16 -4.60 -10.59
CA MET A 10 1.14 -5.46 -11.29
C MET A 10 1.60 -6.67 -10.47
N ASP A 11 1.31 -6.69 -9.17
CA ASP A 11 1.64 -7.79 -8.26
C ASP A 11 0.45 -8.74 -7.99
N MET A 12 -0.66 -8.56 -8.71
CA MET A 12 -1.83 -9.43 -8.66
C MET A 12 -1.72 -10.59 -9.65
N ASP A 13 -2.47 -11.66 -9.37
CA ASP A 13 -2.69 -12.73 -10.36
C ASP A 13 -3.29 -12.15 -11.66
N PRO A 14 -2.84 -12.59 -12.85
CA PRO A 14 -3.29 -12.00 -14.11
C PRO A 14 -4.82 -12.05 -14.32
N GLY A 15 -5.49 -13.13 -13.91
CA GLY A 15 -6.94 -13.26 -14.09
C GLY A 15 -7.72 -12.30 -13.19
N ILE A 16 -7.32 -12.25 -11.92
CA ILE A 16 -7.94 -11.32 -10.95
C ILE A 16 -7.66 -9.86 -11.36
N ARG A 17 -6.47 -9.59 -11.89
CA ARG A 17 -6.13 -8.26 -12.40
C ARG A 17 -7.02 -7.87 -13.58
N GLU A 18 -7.28 -8.78 -14.51
CA GLU A 18 -8.17 -8.51 -15.66
C GLU A 18 -9.57 -8.12 -15.20
N ASP A 19 -10.14 -8.86 -14.24
CA ASP A 19 -11.44 -8.54 -13.65
C ASP A 19 -11.43 -7.14 -13.00
N LEU A 20 -10.41 -6.82 -12.19
CA LEU A 20 -10.25 -5.49 -11.59
C LEU A 20 -10.18 -4.37 -12.64
N MET A 21 -9.45 -4.57 -13.73
CA MET A 21 -9.35 -3.57 -14.80
C MET A 21 -10.69 -3.32 -15.49
N HIS A 22 -11.50 -4.36 -15.67
CA HIS A 22 -12.87 -4.22 -16.18
C HIS A 22 -13.75 -3.42 -15.20
N GLU A 23 -13.72 -3.76 -13.91
CA GLU A 23 -14.50 -3.06 -12.89
C GLU A 23 -14.13 -1.57 -12.77
N LEU A 24 -12.84 -1.24 -12.77
CA LEU A 24 -12.37 0.14 -12.72
C LEU A 24 -12.79 0.95 -13.95
N LYS A 25 -12.77 0.31 -15.13
CA LYS A 25 -13.21 0.92 -16.38
C LYS A 25 -14.72 1.17 -16.37
N ASP A 26 -15.51 0.20 -15.95
CA ASP A 26 -16.98 0.31 -15.88
C ASP A 26 -17.42 1.33 -14.82
N ALA A 27 -16.61 1.53 -13.77
CA ALA A 27 -16.78 2.58 -12.78
C ALA A 27 -16.25 3.96 -13.22
N PHE A 28 -15.77 4.09 -14.47
CA PHE A 28 -15.20 5.33 -15.03
C PHE A 28 -14.05 5.91 -14.20
N VAL A 29 -13.24 5.06 -13.57
CA VAL A 29 -12.09 5.50 -12.79
C VAL A 29 -11.00 6.03 -13.73
N ASP A 30 -10.68 7.31 -13.56
CA ASP A 30 -9.57 7.95 -14.29
C ASP A 30 -8.23 7.54 -13.66
N ILE A 31 -7.46 6.70 -14.37
CA ILE A 31 -6.19 6.13 -13.91
C ILE A 31 -5.03 6.90 -14.56
N ARG A 32 -4.15 7.46 -13.72
CA ARG A 32 -2.92 8.15 -14.13
C ARG A 32 -1.70 7.42 -13.61
N THR A 33 -1.00 6.71 -14.48
CA THR A 33 0.29 6.05 -14.18
C THR A 33 1.45 7.03 -14.34
N GLU A 34 2.66 6.60 -13.96
CA GLU A 34 3.88 7.43 -13.95
C GLU A 34 3.67 8.81 -13.29
N THR A 35 2.77 8.85 -12.29
CA THR A 35 2.30 10.09 -11.67
C THR A 35 2.39 9.94 -10.15
N CYS A 36 2.96 10.91 -9.46
CA CYS A 36 3.03 10.90 -8.00
C CYS A 36 2.35 12.11 -7.37
N ILE A 37 1.96 11.97 -6.11
CA ILE A 37 1.49 13.10 -5.32
C ILE A 37 2.70 13.91 -4.81
N ALA A 38 2.68 15.21 -5.07
CA ALA A 38 3.74 16.15 -4.66
C ALA A 38 3.28 17.08 -3.53
N GLY A 39 1.97 17.20 -3.30
CA GLY A 39 1.40 17.98 -2.19
C GLY A 39 -0.12 17.86 -2.13
N VAL A 40 -0.70 18.29 -1.00
CA VAL A 40 -2.15 18.35 -0.77
C VAL A 40 -2.48 19.72 -0.18
N SER A 41 -3.57 20.32 -0.63
CA SER A 41 -4.18 21.54 -0.08
C SER A 41 -5.67 21.32 0.18
N GLU A 42 -6.36 22.35 0.70
CA GLU A 42 -7.80 22.29 0.93
C GLU A 42 -8.61 22.16 -0.38
N GLU A 43 -8.04 22.61 -1.49
CA GLU A 43 -8.70 22.65 -2.80
C GLU A 43 -8.40 21.41 -3.67
N GLY A 44 -7.44 20.57 -3.28
CA GLY A 44 -7.06 19.38 -4.03
C GLY A 44 -5.62 18.91 -3.81
N ALA A 45 -5.04 18.30 -4.84
CA ALA A 45 -3.69 17.73 -4.79
C ALA A 45 -2.78 18.32 -5.89
N THR A 46 -1.52 18.53 -5.56
CA THR A 46 -0.47 18.75 -6.56
C THR A 46 0.06 17.39 -7.00
N LEU A 47 -0.04 17.09 -8.29
CA LEU A 47 0.47 15.87 -8.91
C LEU A 47 1.71 16.19 -9.73
N ARG A 48 2.61 15.21 -9.87
CA ARG A 48 3.81 15.29 -10.70
C ARG A 48 3.81 14.15 -11.70
N HIS A 49 3.87 14.48 -12.99
CA HIS A 49 4.04 13.52 -14.07
C HIS A 49 5.27 13.92 -14.89
N ARG A 50 6.24 13.01 -15.05
CA ARG A 50 7.48 13.26 -15.82
C ARG A 50 8.18 14.58 -15.46
N ASN A 51 8.34 14.85 -14.17
CA ASN A 51 8.93 16.08 -13.60
C ASN A 51 8.15 17.38 -13.84
N GLN A 52 6.88 17.29 -14.25
CA GLN A 52 5.99 18.44 -14.39
C GLN A 52 4.93 18.38 -13.30
N ASP A 53 4.88 19.43 -12.49
CA ASP A 53 3.89 19.57 -11.42
C ASP A 53 2.65 20.28 -11.98
N TYR A 54 1.48 19.76 -11.62
CA TYR A 54 0.19 20.34 -11.98
C TYR A 54 -0.81 20.15 -10.84
N PHE A 55 -1.78 21.06 -10.76
CA PHE A 55 -2.83 21.00 -9.76
C PHE A 55 -4.00 20.14 -10.24
N PHE A 56 -4.50 19.28 -9.36
CA PHE A 56 -5.65 18.42 -9.58
C PHE A 56 -6.71 18.72 -8.51
N PRO A 57 -7.82 19.40 -8.87
CA PRO A 57 -8.88 19.71 -7.92
C PRO A 57 -9.61 18.43 -7.49
N CYS A 58 -9.76 18.23 -6.19
CA CYS A 58 -10.55 17.14 -5.63
C CYS A 58 -10.98 17.46 -4.20
N ASP A 59 -12.12 16.90 -3.78
CA ASP A 59 -12.65 17.12 -2.43
C ASP A 59 -12.01 16.21 -1.38
N THR A 60 -11.38 15.12 -1.81
CA THR A 60 -10.83 14.11 -0.91
C THR A 60 -9.59 13.46 -1.51
N VAL A 61 -8.55 13.32 -0.68
CA VAL A 61 -7.33 12.59 -1.00
C VAL A 61 -7.24 11.38 -0.10
N VAL A 62 -7.20 10.18 -0.70
CA VAL A 62 -6.96 8.91 0.00
C VAL A 62 -5.53 8.46 -0.28
N LEU A 63 -4.70 8.36 0.75
CA LEU A 63 -3.32 7.90 0.64
C LEU A 63 -3.25 6.38 0.82
N ALA A 64 -3.28 5.64 -0.29
CA ALA A 64 -3.12 4.18 -0.33
C ALA A 64 -1.75 3.78 -0.88
N ILE A 65 -0.68 4.38 -0.34
CA ILE A 65 0.70 4.31 -0.89
C ILE A 65 1.58 3.23 -0.23
N GLY A 66 0.95 2.23 0.39
CA GLY A 66 1.61 1.21 1.19
C GLY A 66 1.73 1.57 2.67
N THR A 67 2.33 0.64 3.43
CA THR A 67 2.45 0.70 4.89
C THR A 67 3.90 0.50 5.32
N LYS A 68 4.19 0.75 6.60
CA LYS A 68 5.47 0.44 7.23
C LYS A 68 5.21 -0.43 8.45
N ALA A 69 6.19 -1.26 8.80
CA ALA A 69 6.13 -2.06 10.00
C ALA A 69 5.99 -1.16 11.24
N GLU A 70 5.05 -1.50 12.12
CA GLU A 70 4.86 -0.87 13.43
C GLU A 70 5.16 -1.91 14.51
N ASN A 71 6.26 -1.72 15.24
CA ASN A 71 6.77 -2.68 16.21
C ASN A 71 7.30 -2.02 17.49
N ALA A 72 6.81 -0.83 17.84
CA ALA A 72 7.21 -0.14 19.07
C ALA A 72 7.05 -1.02 20.33
N LEU A 73 5.98 -1.84 20.38
CA LEU A 73 5.71 -2.72 21.51
C LEU A 73 6.79 -3.80 21.71
N TYR A 74 7.35 -4.35 20.62
CA TYR A 74 8.46 -5.31 20.72
C TYR A 74 9.67 -4.68 21.41
N GLY A 75 10.00 -3.45 21.03
CA GLY A 75 11.10 -2.69 21.64
C GLY A 75 10.93 -2.49 23.15
N ALA A 76 9.69 -2.35 23.62
CA ALA A 76 9.36 -2.16 25.03
C ALA A 76 9.37 -3.45 25.87
N LEU A 77 9.15 -4.62 25.25
CA LEU A 77 8.92 -5.87 25.99
C LEU A 77 10.08 -6.87 25.91
N LYS A 78 10.92 -6.79 24.89
CA LYS A 78 11.95 -7.80 24.59
C LYS A 78 13.00 -8.03 25.68
N SER A 79 13.11 -7.14 26.67
CA SER A 79 14.01 -7.31 27.82
C SER A 79 13.39 -8.09 28.97
N ASP A 80 12.05 -8.12 29.04
CA ASP A 80 11.32 -8.55 30.23
C ASP A 80 10.65 -9.91 30.03
N VAL A 81 10.25 -10.20 28.78
CA VAL A 81 9.64 -11.45 28.37
C VAL A 81 10.17 -11.85 27.00
N ASP A 82 10.08 -13.15 26.69
CA ASP A 82 10.35 -13.63 25.34
C ASP A 82 9.22 -13.16 24.41
N VAL A 83 9.59 -12.56 23.27
CA VAL A 83 8.63 -11.94 22.34
C VAL A 83 9.04 -12.24 20.92
N ASP A 84 8.17 -12.96 20.22
CA ASP A 84 8.21 -13.08 18.76
C ASP A 84 7.42 -11.95 18.09
N VAL A 85 7.96 -11.45 16.98
CA VAL A 85 7.27 -10.48 16.13
C VAL A 85 6.85 -11.19 14.85
N VAL A 86 5.56 -11.10 14.50
CA VAL A 86 5.01 -11.73 13.29
C VAL A 86 4.15 -10.76 12.49
N GLY A 87 3.90 -11.11 11.23
CA GLY A 87 3.03 -10.37 10.33
C GLY A 87 3.59 -8.99 9.98
N ASP A 88 2.71 -8.01 9.76
CA ASP A 88 3.12 -6.68 9.31
C ASP A 88 3.99 -5.92 10.32
N ALA A 89 3.88 -6.25 11.62
CA ALA A 89 4.75 -5.71 12.65
C ALA A 89 6.22 -6.16 12.47
N TYR A 90 6.44 -7.37 11.94
CA TYR A 90 7.78 -7.81 11.57
C TYR A 90 8.21 -7.17 10.24
N GLN A 91 7.33 -7.24 9.23
CA GLN A 91 7.53 -6.58 7.94
C GLN A 91 6.19 -6.47 7.21
N ALA A 92 5.82 -5.25 6.80
CA ALA A 92 4.63 -5.01 5.97
C ALA A 92 4.71 -5.77 4.63
N ARG A 93 3.74 -6.66 4.39
CA ARG A 93 3.67 -7.52 3.18
C ARG A 93 2.27 -8.13 3.03
N LYS A 94 2.10 -9.13 2.15
CA LYS A 94 0.77 -9.71 1.92
C LYS A 94 0.37 -10.65 3.07
N ALA A 95 -0.94 -10.82 3.21
CA ALA A 95 -1.54 -11.59 4.29
C ALA A 95 -1.13 -13.07 4.31
N LEU A 96 -0.79 -13.65 3.15
CA LEU A 96 -0.36 -15.04 3.05
C LEU A 96 0.99 -15.24 3.75
N GLU A 97 1.97 -14.39 3.44
CA GLU A 97 3.30 -14.41 4.08
C GLU A 97 3.19 -14.17 5.59
N ALA A 98 2.37 -13.20 6.01
CA ALA A 98 2.11 -12.93 7.42
C ALA A 98 1.50 -14.15 8.14
N SER A 99 0.52 -14.81 7.52
CA SER A 99 -0.15 -15.98 8.11
C SER A 99 0.76 -17.20 8.16
N THR A 100 1.55 -17.44 7.11
CA THR A 100 2.51 -18.53 7.04
C THR A 100 3.61 -18.37 8.08
N GLU A 101 4.17 -17.17 8.23
CA GLU A 101 5.15 -16.88 9.28
C GLU A 101 4.57 -17.11 10.67
N GLY A 102 3.36 -16.58 10.93
CA GLY A 102 2.68 -16.78 12.22
C GLY A 102 2.49 -18.26 12.56
N PHE A 103 2.12 -19.08 11.57
CA PHE A 103 2.01 -20.53 11.75
C PHE A 103 3.36 -21.17 12.13
N TYR A 104 4.43 -20.85 11.40
CA TYR A 104 5.75 -21.43 11.68
C TYR A 104 6.31 -21.00 13.04
N GLN A 105 6.17 -19.72 13.41
CA GLN A 105 6.58 -19.26 14.74
C GLN A 105 5.79 -19.97 15.84
N GLY A 106 4.47 -20.09 15.70
CA GLY A 106 3.64 -20.80 16.68
C GLY A 106 3.91 -22.31 16.77
N LEU A 107 4.40 -22.95 15.70
CA LEU A 107 4.79 -24.36 15.70
C LEU A 107 6.12 -24.60 16.44
N HIS A 108 6.97 -23.58 16.52
CA HIS A 108 8.32 -23.65 17.10
C HIS A 108 8.43 -22.94 18.46
N ALA A 109 7.33 -22.37 18.97
CA ALA A 109 7.22 -21.68 20.25
C ALA A 109 7.18 -22.64 21.46
#